data_AF-E5XUG7-F1
#
_entry.id   AF-E5XUG7-F1
#
_cell.length_a   1.000
_cell.length_b   1.000
_cell.length_c   1.000
_cell.angle_alpha   90.00
_cell.angle_beta   90.00
_cell.angle_gamma   90.00
#
_symmetry.space_group_name_H-M   'P 1'
#
loop_
_entity.id
_entity.type
_entity.pdbx_description
1 polymer ?
#
loop_
_entity_poly.entity_id
_entity_poly.type
_entity_poly.pdbx_seq_one_letter_code
_entity_poly.pdbx_strand_id
1 'polypeptide(L)'
;MSVLAKAALVAAAALPLALPASLAAAAPVTVAYQVLGSGPATELVYWDENGAKQTLNNVPLPWSKTVSIAQTIPIHLNALVSSGEVTCKIAVNGKPTVETKGKFSTRCSTDITGS
;
A
#
# COMPACT_ATOMS: atom_id res chain seq x y z
N MET A 1 4.28 69.73 23.36
CA MET A 1 3.33 68.76 22.78
C MET A 1 3.58 68.65 21.28
N SER A 2 4.19 67.55 20.83
CA SER A 2 3.95 66.87 19.54
C SER A 2 4.98 65.76 19.37
N VAL A 3 4.49 64.52 19.43
CA VAL A 3 5.21 63.26 19.21
C VAL A 3 4.98 62.87 17.76
N LEU A 4 6.01 62.56 16.97
CA LEU A 4 5.86 61.72 15.77
C LEU A 4 7.14 60.90 15.54
N ALA A 5 7.09 59.65 16.00
CA ALA A 5 8.01 58.60 15.60
C ALA A 5 7.67 58.19 14.15
N LYS A 6 8.65 58.27 13.24
CA LYS A 6 8.54 57.68 11.89
C LYS A 6 9.23 56.32 11.89
N ALA A 7 8.42 55.28 11.76
CA ALA A 7 8.85 53.91 11.50
C ALA A 7 9.55 53.83 10.13
N ALA A 8 10.68 53.12 10.06
CA ALA A 8 11.30 52.71 8.81
C ALA A 8 11.14 51.18 8.67
N LEU A 9 10.52 50.79 7.56
CA LEU A 9 10.21 49.41 7.16
C LEU A 9 11.45 48.53 7.21
N VAL A 10 11.34 47.38 7.88
CA VAL A 10 12.24 46.25 7.70
C VAL A 10 11.97 45.64 6.33
N ALA A 11 12.95 45.65 5.44
CA ALA A 11 12.88 44.94 4.16
C ALA A 11 12.82 43.44 4.44
N ALA A 12 11.67 42.82 4.20
CA ALA A 12 11.52 41.37 4.25
C ALA A 12 12.27 40.76 3.06
N ALA A 13 13.42 40.14 3.33
CA ALA A 13 14.10 39.29 2.38
C ALA A 13 13.20 38.08 2.08
N ALA A 14 12.61 38.04 0.88
CA ALA A 14 11.91 36.86 0.39
C ALA A 14 12.96 35.77 0.08
N LEU A 15 13.19 34.86 1.02
CA LEU A 15 13.88 33.61 0.71
C LEU A 15 12.98 32.79 -0.22
N PRO A 16 13.48 32.25 -1.34
CA PRO A 16 12.73 31.26 -2.08
C PRO A 16 12.56 30.02 -1.19
N LEU A 17 11.32 29.74 -0.78
CA LEU A 17 10.92 28.43 -0.26
C LEU A 17 11.07 27.42 -1.40
N ALA A 18 12.28 26.90 -1.60
CA ALA A 18 12.46 25.66 -2.33
C ALA A 18 11.76 24.57 -1.50
N LEU A 19 10.55 24.20 -1.91
CA LEU A 19 9.85 23.03 -1.39
C LEU A 19 10.83 21.85 -1.42
N PRO A 20 10.99 21.09 -0.33
CA PRO A 20 11.79 19.88 -0.39
C PRO A 20 11.19 18.98 -1.46
N ALA A 21 12.00 18.62 -2.46
CA ALA A 21 11.68 17.59 -3.44
C ALA A 21 11.62 16.23 -2.72
N SER A 22 10.60 16.00 -1.90
CA SER A 22 10.37 14.74 -1.18
C SER A 22 9.01 14.12 -1.52
N LEU A 23 8.38 14.59 -2.59
CA LEU A 23 7.26 13.94 -3.27
C LEU A 23 7.73 13.14 -4.49
N ALA A 24 8.98 12.66 -4.50
CA ALA A 24 9.39 11.66 -5.47
C ALA A 24 8.58 10.39 -5.19
N ALA A 25 7.43 10.26 -5.87
CA ALA A 25 6.69 9.01 -5.92
C ALA A 25 7.68 7.91 -6.29
N ALA A 26 7.72 6.83 -5.51
CA ALA A 26 8.52 5.68 -5.88
C ALA A 26 8.05 5.21 -7.26
N ALA A 27 8.97 4.70 -8.08
CA ALA A 27 8.60 4.10 -9.35
C ALA A 27 7.48 3.07 -9.09
N PRO A 28 6.34 3.11 -9.82
CA PRO A 28 5.23 2.21 -9.56
C PRO A 28 5.65 0.75 -9.66
N VAL A 29 5.34 -0.02 -8.63
CA VAL A 29 5.64 -1.45 -8.54
C VAL A 29 4.38 -2.24 -8.83
N THR A 30 4.48 -3.25 -9.69
CA THR A 30 3.35 -4.15 -9.99
C THR A 30 3.27 -5.24 -8.94
N VAL A 31 2.12 -5.36 -8.26
CA VAL A 31 1.87 -6.39 -7.27
C VAL A 31 0.77 -7.31 -7.77
N ALA A 32 1.05 -8.62 -7.80
CA ALA A 32 0.09 -9.65 -8.12
C ALA A 32 -0.24 -10.47 -6.86
N TYR A 33 -1.51 -10.46 -6.48
CA TYR A 33 -2.09 -11.23 -5.39
C TYR A 33 -2.79 -12.47 -5.94
N GLN A 34 -2.63 -13.61 -5.26
CA GLN A 34 -3.41 -14.81 -5.54
C GLN A 34 -3.80 -15.51 -4.24
N VAL A 35 -5.04 -15.97 -4.17
CA VAL A 35 -5.53 -16.86 -3.11
C VAL A 35 -6.11 -18.11 -3.75
N LEU A 36 -5.59 -19.26 -3.35
CA LEU A 36 -6.05 -20.59 -3.77
C LEU A 36 -6.71 -21.29 -2.57
N GLY A 37 -7.79 -22.02 -2.80
CA GLY A 37 -8.50 -22.77 -1.76
C GLY A 37 -9.75 -23.44 -2.31
N SER A 38 -10.35 -24.32 -1.52
CA SER A 38 -11.61 -24.97 -1.83
C SER A 38 -12.78 -24.19 -1.21
N GLY A 39 -13.65 -23.62 -2.04
CA GLY A 39 -14.80 -22.81 -1.59
C GLY A 39 -14.48 -21.32 -1.45
N PRO A 40 -15.48 -20.49 -1.09
CA PRO A 40 -15.29 -19.04 -1.00
C PRO A 40 -14.45 -18.66 0.23
N ALA A 41 -13.65 -17.61 0.08
CA ALA A 41 -13.09 -16.89 1.21
C ALA A 41 -14.21 -16.07 1.88
N THR A 42 -14.42 -16.29 3.18
CA THR A 42 -15.38 -15.50 3.96
C THR A 42 -14.94 -14.06 4.07
N GLU A 43 -13.63 -13.84 4.20
CA GLU A 43 -12.96 -12.54 4.20
C GLU A 43 -11.65 -12.64 3.42
N LEU A 44 -11.34 -11.62 2.62
CA LEU A 44 -10.07 -11.46 1.93
C LEU A 44 -9.62 -10.01 2.06
N VAL A 45 -8.39 -9.79 2.54
CA VAL A 45 -7.80 -8.45 2.73
C VAL A 45 -6.54 -8.29 1.88
N TYR A 46 -6.47 -7.20 1.11
CA TYR A 46 -5.33 -6.85 0.25
C TYR A 46 -5.09 -5.32 0.20
N TRP A 47 -4.02 -4.85 -0.47
CA TRP A 47 -3.71 -3.41 -0.65
C TRP A 47 -3.97 -3.02 -2.10
N ASP A 48 -4.66 -1.91 -2.32
CA ASP A 48 -4.92 -1.37 -3.65
C ASP A 48 -3.80 -0.43 -4.15
N GLU A 49 -3.99 0.13 -5.35
CA GLU A 49 -3.09 1.11 -5.98
C GLU A 49 -2.82 2.37 -5.12
N ASN A 50 -3.75 2.73 -4.23
CA ASN A 50 -3.62 3.86 -3.32
C ASN A 50 -2.86 3.47 -2.03
N GLY A 51 -2.40 2.23 -1.91
CA GLY A 51 -1.82 1.70 -0.68
C GLY A 51 -2.85 1.53 0.43
N ALA A 52 -4.14 1.54 0.11
CA ALA A 52 -5.22 1.40 1.06
C ALA A 52 -5.63 -0.08 1.20
N LYS A 53 -5.98 -0.48 2.42
CA LYS A 53 -6.51 -1.81 2.69
C LYS A 53 -7.90 -1.94 2.08
N GLN A 54 -8.11 -3.02 1.36
CA GLN A 54 -9.40 -3.42 0.83
C GLN A 54 -9.82 -4.72 1.49
N THR A 55 -11.05 -4.75 2.00
CA THR A 55 -11.67 -5.94 2.59
C THR A 55 -12.81 -6.38 1.69
N LEU A 56 -12.73 -7.62 1.22
CA LEU A 56 -13.74 -8.27 0.41
C LEU A 56 -14.36 -9.41 1.22
N ASN A 57 -15.66 -9.61 1.08
CA ASN A 57 -16.40 -10.66 1.78
C ASN A 57 -17.02 -11.64 0.79
N ASN A 58 -17.09 -12.92 1.17
CA ASN A 58 -17.68 -14.00 0.38
C ASN A 58 -17.15 -14.08 -1.06
N VAL A 59 -15.82 -14.09 -1.19
CA VAL A 59 -15.12 -14.08 -2.48
C VAL A 59 -14.92 -15.50 -2.99
N PRO A 60 -15.33 -15.85 -4.22
CA PRO A 60 -15.05 -17.17 -4.77
C PRO A 60 -13.54 -17.40 -4.94
N LEU A 61 -13.07 -18.61 -4.58
CA LEU A 61 -11.70 -19.05 -4.84
C LEU A 61 -11.65 -20.04 -6.00
N PRO A 62 -10.58 -20.04 -6.82
CA PRO A 62 -9.38 -19.20 -6.69
C PRO A 62 -9.62 -17.73 -7.07
N TRP A 63 -8.96 -16.82 -6.35
CA TRP A 63 -9.03 -15.37 -6.58
C TRP A 63 -7.66 -14.80 -6.97
N SER A 64 -7.65 -13.80 -7.84
CA SER A 64 -6.44 -13.06 -8.23
C SER A 64 -6.72 -11.59 -8.48
N LYS A 65 -5.73 -10.74 -8.18
CA LYS A 65 -5.76 -9.30 -8.46
C LYS A 65 -4.36 -8.79 -8.73
N THR A 66 -4.23 -7.91 -9.72
CA THR A 66 -3.00 -7.17 -9.99
C THR A 66 -3.27 -5.68 -9.80
N VAL A 67 -2.35 -5.00 -9.12
CA VAL A 67 -2.39 -3.55 -8.85
C VAL A 67 -1.01 -2.94 -9.09
N SER A 68 -0.97 -1.63 -9.28
CA SER A 68 0.27 -0.85 -9.37
C SER A 68 0.35 0.10 -8.20
N ILE A 69 1.39 -0.01 -7.37
CA ILE A 69 1.56 0.76 -6.14
C ILE A 69 2.82 1.62 -6.25
N ALA A 70 2.68 2.94 -6.17
CA ALA A 70 3.78 3.92 -6.29
C ALA A 70 4.32 4.40 -4.93
N GLN A 71 4.15 3.58 -3.88
CA GLN A 71 4.49 3.91 -2.50
C GLN A 71 5.37 2.81 -1.89
N THR A 72 6.35 3.21 -1.09
CA THR A 72 7.16 2.30 -0.29
C THR A 72 6.43 1.97 1.01
N ILE A 73 5.69 0.86 1.02
CA ILE A 73 4.84 0.45 2.15
C ILE A 73 4.87 -1.06 2.38
N PRO A 74 4.69 -1.53 3.63
CA PRO A 74 4.40 -2.94 3.90
C PRO A 74 3.00 -3.31 3.42
N ILE A 75 2.88 -4.43 2.72
CA ILE A 75 1.60 -4.98 2.26
C ILE A 75 1.38 -6.40 2.79
N HIS A 76 0.12 -6.82 2.86
CA HIS A 76 -0.20 -8.22 3.13
C HIS A 76 -1.40 -8.73 2.35
N LEU A 77 -1.55 -10.04 2.31
CA LEU A 77 -2.68 -10.74 1.75
C LEU A 77 -3.18 -11.72 2.80
N ASN A 78 -4.37 -11.48 3.32
CA ASN A 78 -5.03 -12.37 4.27
C ASN A 78 -6.24 -13.01 3.59
N ALA A 79 -6.48 -14.28 3.90
CA ALA A 79 -7.72 -14.94 3.52
C ALA A 79 -8.20 -15.84 4.66
N LEU A 80 -9.51 -15.80 4.91
CA LEU A 80 -10.23 -16.69 5.82
C LEU A 80 -11.19 -17.56 5.00
N VAL A 81 -11.25 -18.85 5.28
CA VAL A 81 -12.17 -19.82 4.67
C VAL A 81 -12.86 -20.61 5.77
N SER A 82 -14.11 -21.02 5.53
CA SER A 82 -14.86 -21.82 6.52
C SER A 82 -14.34 -23.24 6.67
N SER A 83 -13.66 -23.77 5.65
CA SER A 83 -13.13 -25.14 5.67
C SER A 83 -11.95 -25.32 4.72
N GLY A 84 -11.13 -26.34 4.97
CA GLY A 84 -10.07 -26.77 4.07
C GLY A 84 -8.78 -25.94 4.16
N GLU A 85 -7.92 -26.17 3.17
CA GLU A 85 -6.65 -25.46 3.02
C GLU A 85 -6.83 -24.20 2.16
N VAL A 86 -6.08 -23.17 2.52
CA VAL A 86 -5.99 -21.92 1.77
C VAL A 86 -4.53 -21.53 1.61
N THR A 87 -4.16 -21.01 0.44
CA THR A 87 -2.80 -20.60 0.10
C THR A 87 -2.84 -19.19 -0.46
N CYS A 88 -2.06 -18.28 0.12
CA CYS A 88 -1.85 -16.95 -0.42
C CYS A 88 -0.53 -16.89 -1.16
N LYS A 89 -0.45 -16.06 -2.20
CA LYS A 89 0.78 -15.72 -2.91
C LYS A 89 0.82 -14.23 -3.21
N ILE A 90 2.01 -13.64 -3.07
CA ILE A 90 2.30 -12.29 -3.51
C ILE A 90 3.53 -12.32 -4.42
N ALA A 91 3.40 -11.74 -5.61
CA ALA A 91 4.51 -11.49 -6.51
C ALA A 91 4.67 -9.99 -6.77
N VAL A 92 5.92 -9.52 -6.77
CA VAL A 92 6.28 -8.12 -6.94
C VAL A 92 7.14 -8.00 -8.21
N ASN A 93 6.70 -7.19 -9.17
CA ASN A 93 7.31 -7.05 -10.50
C ASN A 93 7.52 -8.41 -11.20
N GLY A 94 6.53 -9.31 -11.09
CA GLY A 94 6.58 -10.65 -11.67
C GLY A 94 7.46 -11.65 -10.91
N LYS A 95 8.18 -11.23 -9.86
CA LYS A 95 8.97 -12.13 -9.01
C LYS A 95 8.12 -12.61 -7.83
N PRO A 96 7.90 -13.93 -7.64
CA PRO A 96 7.24 -14.44 -6.45
C PRO A 96 8.04 -14.08 -5.21
N THR A 97 7.42 -13.40 -4.25
CA THR A 97 8.11 -12.93 -3.03
C THR A 97 7.74 -13.77 -1.82
N VAL A 98 6.48 -14.18 -1.73
CA VAL A 98 5.97 -14.96 -0.59
C VAL A 98 4.81 -15.86 -1.01
N GLU A 99 4.82 -17.07 -0.48
CA GLU A 99 3.73 -18.04 -0.57
C GLU A 99 3.55 -18.70 0.79
N THR A 100 2.34 -18.66 1.33
CA THR A 100 2.02 -19.26 2.63
C THR A 100 0.75 -20.08 2.50
N LYS A 101 0.83 -21.34 2.95
CA LYS A 101 -0.31 -22.25 3.08
C LYS A 101 -0.75 -22.33 4.53
N GLY A 102 -2.06 -22.37 4.77
CA GLY A 102 -2.65 -22.62 6.08
C GLY A 102 -3.97 -23.39 5.97
N LYS A 103 -4.56 -23.68 7.14
CA LYS A 103 -5.90 -24.28 7.27
C LYS A 103 -6.84 -23.26 7.89
N PHE A 104 -8.00 -23.06 7.27
CA PHE A 104 -9.01 -22.04 7.62
C PHE A 104 -8.55 -20.57 7.47
N SER A 105 -7.25 -20.29 7.58
CA SER A 105 -6.68 -18.96 7.36
C SER A 105 -5.29 -19.03 6.76
N THR A 106 -4.88 -17.95 6.08
CA THR A 106 -3.49 -17.74 5.66
C THR A 106 -3.17 -16.24 5.60
N ARG A 107 -1.88 -15.91 5.77
CA ARG A 107 -1.35 -14.55 5.68
C ARG A 107 0.01 -14.57 4.98
N CYS A 108 0.13 -13.73 3.97
CA CYS A 108 1.37 -13.42 3.27
C CYS A 108 1.68 -11.95 3.47
N SER A 109 2.94 -11.59 3.64
CA SER A 109 3.34 -10.18 3.75
C SER A 109 4.67 -9.94 3.06
N THR A 110 4.83 -8.76 2.50
CA THR A 110 6.10 -8.29 1.91
C THR A 110 6.15 -6.78 1.99
N ASP A 111 7.35 -6.23 1.97
CA ASP A 111 7.57 -4.80 1.83
C ASP A 111 7.67 -4.45 0.34
N ILE A 112 6.96 -3.40 -0.07
CA ILE A 112 7.22 -2.75 -1.36
C ILE A 112 8.34 -1.76 -1.11
N THR A 113 9.53 -2.09 -1.58
CA THR A 113 10.66 -1.17 -1.63
C THR A 113 10.67 -0.52 -3.01
N GLY A 114 10.52 0.80 -3.09
CA GLY A 114 10.74 1.54 -4.33
C GLY A 114 12.07 1.13 -4.96
N SER A 115 12.02 0.68 -6.21
CA SER A 115 13.19 0.23 -6.98
C SER A 115 14.12 1.39 -7.34
#